data_AF-A0A7X7YJ06-F1
#
_entry.id   AF-A0A7X7YJ06-F1
#
_cell.length_a   1.000
_cell.length_b   1.000
_cell.length_c   1.000
_cell.angle_alpha   90.00
_cell.angle_beta   90.00
_cell.angle_gamma   90.00
#
_symmetry.space_group_name_H-M   'P 1'
#
loop_
_entity.id
_entity.type
_entity.pdbx_description
1 polymer ?
#
loop_
_entity_poly.entity_id
_entity_poly.type
_entity_poly.pdbx_seq_one_letter_code
_entity_poly.pdbx_strand_id
1 'polypeptide(L)'
;MCSLYRSNRFRRMRMRGLGLLCVFLSGFLNGCGMGQARIPETDYQARMGTVAIVAGVESPEIRFKGFAQNKGEGALQGFVGGMGTVASGLGGGGCSGELCGAVVLVELGLIGIGGIVGSVVGVIKAPGDKEMRLAEQKMFPPAAIATLQGSLRDQIVSAATAEGARIVSISPEQAQRAAETGDYRSFGESGVDTVVESSIVRVGTQGEGIDKLQQIYMEVQVRVIRTNDNSEIFTRHYTYLGKQLLLSQWTNNRAEQTVHSLAVGYKRLGAHIYDHVFKLYPFPDRKSHRAKGQAWDVFGLAPIRPVLKEPKVNFFSREVALLGNVVGREPILQWQRFPRETDFQKSPEEMGRVSNVRYDLMIALLRDSGVNEVVYRRDGLPECKHQVEIELKPNLRYAWTVRARFELDGRQRVTEWSSTHSAGWDELTAPTPYSFWFKTQ
;
A
#
# COMPACT_ATOMS: atom_id res chain seq x y z
N MET A 1 -51.07 55.88 34.40
CA MET A 1 -52.44 55.43 34.75
C MET A 1 -52.79 54.31 33.77
N CYS A 2 -53.11 53.05 34.06
CA CYS A 2 -53.37 52.21 35.25
C CYS A 2 -52.89 50.79 34.90
N SER A 3 -52.05 50.13 35.68
CA SER A 3 -52.36 49.16 36.76
C SER A 3 -53.33 48.02 36.42
N LEU A 4 -52.82 46.78 36.52
CA LEU A 4 -53.36 45.57 37.20
C LEU A 4 -53.06 44.31 36.37
N TYR A 5 -52.83 43.09 36.87
CA TYR A 5 -52.50 42.45 38.15
C TYR A 5 -52.64 40.93 37.89
N ARG A 6 -51.85 40.08 38.58
CA ARG A 6 -51.96 38.59 38.69
C ARG A 6 -51.58 37.75 37.45
N SER A 7 -50.97 36.57 37.56
CA SER A 7 -50.63 35.74 38.73
C SER A 7 -49.47 34.77 38.42
N ASN A 8 -48.55 34.65 39.37
CA ASN A 8 -47.71 33.49 39.59
C ASN A 8 -48.56 32.25 39.90
N ARG A 9 -48.46 31.18 39.10
CA ARG A 9 -48.65 29.79 39.57
C ARG A 9 -47.83 28.80 38.74
N PHE A 10 -46.99 28.06 39.47
CA PHE A 10 -46.63 26.66 39.22
C PHE A 10 -45.95 26.28 37.90
N ARG A 11 -44.61 26.19 37.94
CA ARG A 11 -43.90 24.96 37.53
C ARG A 11 -42.47 24.92 38.09
N ARG A 12 -42.37 24.66 39.41
CA ARG A 12 -41.20 23.99 39.99
C ARG A 12 -41.38 22.48 39.73
N MET A 13 -40.89 21.98 38.61
CA MET A 13 -40.68 20.55 38.39
C MET A 13 -39.19 20.28 38.11
N ARG A 14 -38.52 19.76 39.14
CA ARG A 14 -37.44 18.77 39.08
C ARG A 14 -36.32 18.97 38.04
N MET A 15 -35.48 19.98 38.24
CA MET A 15 -34.06 19.92 37.85
C MET A 15 -33.25 19.14 38.91
N ARG A 16 -33.49 17.83 39.03
CA ARG A 16 -32.65 16.91 39.82
C ARG A 16 -32.34 15.58 39.09
N GLY A 17 -32.66 15.48 37.80
CA GLY A 17 -32.47 14.27 37.00
C GLY A 17 -31.58 14.41 35.76
N LEU A 18 -30.87 15.54 35.57
CA LEU A 18 -30.02 15.75 34.40
C LEU A 18 -28.51 15.63 34.70
N GLY A 19 -28.11 15.72 35.98
CA GLY A 19 -26.70 15.64 36.39
C GLY A 19 -26.11 14.23 36.40
N LEU A 20 -26.94 13.19 36.51
CA LEU A 20 -26.47 11.79 36.55
C LEU A 20 -26.41 11.13 35.15
N LEU A 21 -27.08 11.69 34.14
CA LEU A 21 -27.08 11.13 32.78
C LEU A 21 -25.80 11.49 31.99
N CYS A 22 -25.16 12.63 32.29
CA CYS A 22 -23.90 13.01 31.64
C CYS A 22 -22.68 12.23 32.16
N VAL A 23 -22.70 11.75 33.42
CA VAL A 23 -21.61 10.94 33.97
C VAL A 23 -21.64 9.50 33.41
N PHE A 24 -22.83 8.95 33.11
CA PHE A 24 -22.94 7.63 32.49
C PHE A 24 -22.65 7.62 30.98
N LEU A 25 -22.91 8.71 30.24
CA LEU A 25 -22.50 8.80 28.82
C LEU A 25 -20.99 8.97 28.62
N SER A 26 -20.25 9.38 29.67
CA SER A 26 -18.79 9.50 29.63
C SER A 26 -18.06 8.15 29.75
N GLY A 27 -18.72 7.13 30.30
CA GLY A 27 -18.16 5.77 30.46
C GLY A 27 -18.29 4.87 29.22
N PHE A 28 -19.10 5.26 28.24
CA PHE A 28 -19.28 4.56 26.96
C PHE A 28 -18.61 5.26 25.77
N LEU A 29 -17.87 6.35 26.02
CA LEU A 29 -16.75 6.69 25.16
C LEU A 29 -15.67 5.64 25.42
N ASN A 30 -15.94 4.45 24.87
CA ASN A 30 -14.99 3.39 24.62
C ASN A 30 -13.68 4.08 24.30
N GLY A 31 -12.70 3.94 25.18
CA GLY A 31 -11.34 4.19 24.78
C GLY A 31 -11.18 3.37 23.51
N CYS A 32 -11.11 4.06 22.37
CA CYS A 32 -10.54 3.50 21.17
C CYS A 32 -9.14 3.11 21.63
N GLY A 33 -9.02 1.89 22.15
CA GLY A 33 -7.75 1.30 22.52
C GLY A 33 -6.99 1.35 21.21
N MET A 34 -6.11 2.33 21.10
CA MET A 34 -5.16 2.41 20.00
C MET A 34 -4.51 1.03 20.01
N GLY A 35 -4.91 0.20 19.05
CA GLY A 35 -4.54 -1.21 19.01
C GLY A 35 -3.03 -1.24 19.19
N GLN A 36 -2.56 -1.97 20.21
CA GLN A 36 -1.13 -2.09 20.45
C GLN A 36 -0.47 -2.44 19.13
N ALA A 37 0.55 -1.67 18.79
CA ALA A 37 1.22 -1.77 17.53
C ALA A 37 1.69 -3.22 17.34
N ARG A 38 1.11 -3.95 16.39
CA ARG A 38 1.42 -5.36 16.17
C ARG A 38 2.89 -5.44 15.75
N ILE A 39 3.69 -6.16 16.53
CA ILE A 39 5.09 -6.41 16.18
C ILE A 39 5.08 -7.30 14.93
N PRO A 40 5.75 -6.90 13.83
CA PRO A 40 5.89 -7.77 12.68
C PRO A 40 6.57 -9.07 13.09
N GLU A 41 5.93 -10.19 12.81
CA GLU A 41 6.53 -11.51 12.99
C GLU A 41 7.67 -11.67 11.99
N THR A 42 8.90 -11.87 12.47
CA THR A 42 10.10 -11.98 11.63
C THR A 42 11.00 -13.17 12.00
N ASP A 43 10.64 -13.92 13.05
CA ASP A 43 11.38 -15.09 13.53
C ASP A 43 11.48 -16.22 12.49
N TYR A 44 10.57 -16.25 11.52
CA TYR A 44 10.63 -17.20 10.41
C TYR A 44 11.82 -16.93 9.47
N GLN A 45 12.28 -15.68 9.34
CA GLN A 45 13.32 -15.29 8.38
C GLN A 45 14.65 -16.02 8.62
N ALA A 46 14.97 -16.31 9.89
CA ALA A 46 16.16 -17.05 10.24
C ALA A 46 16.11 -18.53 9.78
N ARG A 47 14.89 -19.06 9.55
CA ARG A 47 14.59 -20.47 9.31
C ARG A 47 14.07 -20.76 7.90
N MET A 48 14.08 -19.78 7.00
CA MET A 48 13.54 -19.95 5.64
C MET A 48 14.33 -20.97 4.79
N GLY A 49 15.61 -21.20 5.09
CA GLY A 49 16.44 -22.15 4.33
C GLY A 49 16.51 -21.80 2.84
N THR A 50 16.34 -22.81 2.00
CA THR A 50 16.22 -22.69 0.55
C THR A 50 14.78 -22.36 0.16
N VAL A 51 14.59 -21.31 -0.65
CA VAL A 51 13.26 -20.76 -0.90
C VAL A 51 12.83 -20.95 -2.34
N ALA A 52 11.59 -21.33 -2.57
CA ALA A 52 10.92 -21.18 -3.87
C ALA A 52 9.88 -20.05 -3.78
N ILE A 53 9.74 -19.27 -4.85
CA ILE A 53 8.72 -18.22 -4.94
C ILE A 53 7.71 -18.66 -6.00
N VAL A 54 6.44 -18.74 -5.63
CA VAL A 54 5.35 -19.21 -6.50
C VAL A 54 4.24 -18.18 -6.60
N ALA A 55 3.54 -18.23 -7.72
CA ALA A 55 2.33 -17.46 -7.94
C ALA A 55 1.13 -18.28 -7.41
N GLY A 56 0.23 -17.62 -6.68
CA GLY A 56 -1.08 -18.23 -6.38
C GLY A 56 -1.93 -18.36 -7.64
N VAL A 57 -3.03 -19.12 -7.53
CA VAL A 57 -3.91 -19.45 -8.66
C VAL A 57 -5.28 -18.80 -8.58
N GLU A 58 -5.56 -18.09 -7.49
CA GLU A 58 -6.84 -17.41 -7.30
C GLU A 58 -6.99 -16.24 -8.27
N SER A 59 -8.20 -16.09 -8.83
CA SER A 59 -8.58 -14.95 -9.65
C SER A 59 -8.64 -13.69 -8.78
N PRO A 60 -7.92 -12.61 -9.13
CA PRO A 60 -8.05 -11.35 -8.41
C PRO A 60 -9.43 -10.75 -8.63
N GLU A 61 -9.90 -9.98 -7.66
CA GLU A 61 -11.02 -9.06 -7.86
C GLU A 61 -10.56 -7.85 -8.69
N ILE A 62 -11.12 -7.71 -9.89
CA ILE A 62 -10.75 -6.64 -10.83
C ILE A 62 -11.82 -5.52 -10.78
N ARG A 63 -11.46 -4.33 -10.31
CA ARG A 63 -12.38 -3.20 -10.10
C ARG A 63 -11.88 -1.91 -10.73
N PHE A 64 -12.16 -1.70 -12.02
CA PHE A 64 -11.89 -0.41 -12.69
C PHE A 64 -13.08 0.55 -12.55
N LYS A 65 -13.31 1.04 -11.32
CA LYS A 65 -14.37 2.04 -11.06
C LYS A 65 -14.08 3.33 -11.84
N GLY A 66 -15.13 3.94 -12.38
CA GLY A 66 -15.03 5.14 -13.23
C GLY A 66 -15.01 4.86 -14.74
N PHE A 67 -14.49 3.72 -15.19
CA PHE A 67 -14.43 3.38 -16.63
C PHE A 67 -15.77 2.84 -17.19
N ALA A 68 -16.71 2.41 -16.34
CA ALA A 68 -17.79 1.50 -16.75
C ALA A 68 -19.23 1.87 -16.32
N GLN A 69 -19.46 2.92 -15.52
CA GLN A 69 -20.73 3.02 -14.77
C GLN A 69 -21.86 3.82 -15.43
N ASN A 70 -21.64 4.59 -16.51
CA ASN A 70 -22.71 5.39 -17.12
C ASN A 70 -23.09 4.92 -18.53
N LYS A 71 -24.37 4.52 -18.67
CA LYS A 71 -25.02 4.01 -19.90
C LYS A 71 -24.97 4.96 -21.11
N GLY A 72 -24.74 6.26 -20.90
CA GLY A 72 -24.71 7.27 -21.98
C GLY A 72 -23.31 7.69 -22.43
N GLU A 73 -22.27 7.43 -21.63
CA GLU A 73 -20.92 7.97 -21.87
C GLU A 73 -19.84 6.88 -21.93
N GLY A 74 -20.19 5.61 -21.65
CA GLY A 74 -19.32 4.45 -21.83
C GLY A 74 -18.88 4.18 -23.27
N ALA A 75 -19.34 4.99 -24.23
CA ALA A 75 -18.91 5.02 -25.63
C ALA A 75 -17.80 6.06 -25.88
N LEU A 76 -16.81 6.20 -24.97
CA LEU A 76 -15.56 6.83 -25.37
C LEU A 76 -14.83 5.84 -26.30
N GLN A 77 -15.15 5.89 -27.60
CA GLN A 77 -14.55 5.09 -28.67
C GLN A 77 -13.00 5.07 -28.61
N GLY A 78 -12.39 6.08 -27.97
CA GLY A 78 -10.95 6.16 -27.74
C GLY A 78 -10.37 5.12 -26.76
N PHE A 79 -11.10 4.65 -25.75
CA PHE A 79 -10.56 3.67 -24.79
C PHE A 79 -10.53 2.27 -25.39
N VAL A 80 -11.68 1.80 -25.88
CA VAL A 80 -11.82 0.48 -26.51
C VAL A 80 -11.03 0.42 -27.83
N GLY A 81 -11.12 1.46 -28.66
CA GLY A 81 -10.37 1.53 -29.92
C GLY A 81 -8.87 1.73 -29.74
N GLY A 82 -8.48 2.53 -28.74
CA GLY A 82 -7.08 2.76 -28.42
C GLY A 82 -6.39 1.51 -27.87
N MET A 83 -6.93 0.91 -26.81
CA MET A 83 -6.27 -0.25 -26.20
C MET A 83 -6.35 -1.53 -27.05
N GLY A 84 -7.40 -1.72 -27.88
CA GLY A 84 -7.46 -2.85 -28.82
C GLY A 84 -6.29 -2.89 -29.81
N THR A 85 -5.70 -1.73 -30.13
CA THR A 85 -4.49 -1.65 -30.96
C THR A 85 -3.18 -1.90 -30.20
N VAL A 86 -3.17 -1.85 -28.87
CA VAL A 86 -2.02 -2.28 -28.05
C VAL A 86 -1.95 -3.80 -28.03
N ALA A 87 -3.11 -4.46 -27.87
CA ALA A 87 -3.23 -5.91 -27.92
C ALA A 87 -2.80 -6.48 -29.29
N SER A 88 -3.26 -5.87 -30.39
CA SER A 88 -2.89 -6.33 -31.73
C SER A 88 -1.44 -6.03 -32.12
N GLY A 89 -0.82 -5.01 -31.52
CA GLY A 89 0.57 -4.66 -31.73
C GLY A 89 1.58 -5.63 -31.11
N LEU A 90 1.15 -6.46 -30.15
CA LEU A 90 2.02 -7.43 -29.48
C LEU A 90 2.18 -8.74 -30.24
N GLY A 91 1.45 -8.93 -31.36
CA GLY A 91 1.51 -10.14 -32.18
C GLY A 91 0.97 -11.36 -31.44
N GLY A 92 0.43 -12.35 -32.17
CA GLY A 92 -0.10 -13.58 -31.56
C GLY A 92 0.92 -14.49 -30.86
N GLY A 93 2.11 -13.99 -30.54
CA GLY A 93 3.13 -14.68 -29.76
C GLY A 93 2.97 -14.35 -28.28
N GLY A 94 3.10 -15.35 -27.40
CA GLY A 94 2.94 -15.18 -25.96
C GLY A 94 3.70 -13.96 -25.43
N CYS A 95 2.99 -13.12 -24.70
CA CYS A 95 3.56 -11.95 -24.06
C CYS A 95 4.55 -12.43 -22.96
N SER A 96 5.79 -11.91 -22.99
CA SER A 96 6.82 -12.18 -21.99
C SER A 96 7.53 -10.88 -21.63
N GLY A 97 8.00 -10.77 -20.38
CA GLY A 97 8.72 -9.58 -19.88
C GLY A 97 7.94 -8.74 -18.86
N GLU A 98 8.56 -7.64 -18.41
CA GLU A 98 8.09 -6.84 -17.27
C GLU A 98 6.72 -6.18 -17.46
N LEU A 99 6.31 -5.95 -18.71
CA LEU A 99 5.02 -5.33 -19.03
C LEU A 99 3.87 -6.34 -19.11
N CYS A 100 4.16 -7.64 -19.03
CA CYS A 100 3.20 -8.61 -19.49
C CYS A 100 1.93 -8.67 -18.65
N GLY A 101 2.06 -8.77 -17.33
CA GLY A 101 0.91 -8.70 -16.42
C GLY A 101 0.13 -7.41 -16.57
N ALA A 102 0.80 -6.28 -16.80
CA ALA A 102 0.14 -4.99 -16.98
C ALA A 102 -0.71 -4.92 -18.26
N VAL A 103 -0.19 -5.45 -19.37
CA VAL A 103 -0.93 -5.55 -20.64
C VAL A 103 -2.13 -6.47 -20.47
N VAL A 104 -1.93 -7.66 -19.91
CA VAL A 104 -3.01 -8.63 -19.69
C VAL A 104 -4.10 -8.03 -18.80
N LEU A 105 -3.77 -7.31 -17.72
CA LEU A 105 -4.76 -6.61 -16.89
C LEU A 105 -5.60 -5.61 -17.69
N VAL A 106 -4.96 -4.88 -18.58
CA VAL A 106 -5.63 -3.89 -19.42
C VAL A 106 -6.58 -4.57 -20.41
N GLU A 107 -6.13 -5.62 -21.10
CA GLU A 107 -6.97 -6.41 -22.01
C GLU A 107 -8.16 -7.04 -21.28
N LEU A 108 -7.91 -7.60 -20.10
CA LEU A 108 -8.93 -8.19 -19.24
C LEU A 108 -9.96 -7.15 -18.77
N GLY A 109 -9.50 -5.95 -18.39
CA GLY A 109 -10.37 -4.83 -18.03
C GLY A 109 -11.28 -4.39 -19.19
N LEU A 110 -10.77 -4.41 -20.42
CA LEU A 110 -11.54 -4.07 -21.63
C LEU A 110 -12.65 -5.07 -21.92
N ILE A 111 -12.33 -6.37 -21.90
CA ILE A 111 -13.32 -7.43 -22.14
C ILE A 111 -14.41 -7.37 -21.06
N GLY A 112 -13.99 -7.12 -19.82
CA GLY A 112 -14.84 -6.85 -18.66
C GLY A 112 -15.93 -5.82 -18.91
N ILE A 113 -15.52 -4.65 -19.40
CA ILE A 113 -16.40 -3.49 -19.56
C ILE A 113 -17.19 -3.58 -20.87
N GLY A 114 -16.56 -4.03 -21.96
CA GLY A 114 -17.16 -4.09 -23.30
C GLY A 114 -18.22 -5.19 -23.44
N GLY A 115 -18.03 -6.36 -22.82
CA GLY A 115 -18.93 -7.51 -22.95
C GLY A 115 -20.30 -7.32 -22.29
N ILE A 116 -20.34 -6.64 -21.13
CA ILE A 116 -21.58 -6.38 -20.40
C ILE A 116 -22.33 -5.17 -20.97
N VAL A 117 -21.62 -4.10 -21.34
CA VAL A 117 -22.28 -2.90 -21.87
C VAL A 117 -22.73 -3.12 -23.33
N GLY A 118 -21.91 -3.76 -24.18
CA GLY A 118 -22.25 -3.98 -25.59
C GLY A 118 -23.44 -4.93 -25.83
N SER A 119 -23.65 -5.91 -24.95
CA SER A 119 -24.80 -6.84 -25.04
C SER A 119 -26.09 -6.28 -24.44
N VAL A 120 -25.99 -5.29 -23.54
CA VAL A 120 -27.13 -4.70 -22.81
C VAL A 120 -27.58 -3.35 -23.39
N VAL A 121 -26.84 -2.75 -24.33
CA VAL A 121 -27.31 -1.57 -25.11
C VAL A 121 -28.60 -1.87 -25.92
N GLY A 122 -29.06 -3.11 -26.00
CA GLY A 122 -30.38 -3.47 -26.51
C GLY A 122 -31.52 -3.68 -25.47
N VAL A 123 -31.24 -3.82 -24.17
CA VAL A 123 -32.26 -4.24 -23.18
C VAL A 123 -32.12 -3.48 -21.84
N ILE A 124 -33.22 -2.90 -21.37
CA ILE A 124 -33.31 -1.88 -20.30
C ILE A 124 -32.87 -2.36 -18.89
N LYS A 125 -32.63 -3.66 -18.66
CA LYS A 125 -32.30 -4.20 -17.34
C LYS A 125 -30.80 -4.36 -17.11
N ALA A 126 -30.32 -3.86 -15.96
CA ALA A 126 -29.01 -4.23 -15.46
C ALA A 126 -28.99 -5.75 -15.16
N PRO A 127 -27.92 -6.48 -15.52
CA PRO A 127 -27.80 -7.90 -15.21
C PRO A 127 -27.85 -8.13 -13.70
N GLY A 128 -28.41 -9.26 -13.28
CA GLY A 128 -28.41 -9.66 -11.87
C GLY A 128 -27.01 -10.08 -11.39
N ASP A 129 -26.77 -10.09 -10.09
CA ASP A 129 -25.46 -10.46 -9.49
C ASP A 129 -24.91 -11.81 -9.99
N LYS A 130 -25.78 -12.78 -10.29
CA LYS A 130 -25.38 -14.07 -10.86
C LYS A 130 -24.86 -13.96 -12.29
N GLU A 131 -25.49 -13.12 -13.11
CA GLU A 131 -25.07 -12.89 -14.51
C GLU A 131 -23.76 -12.10 -14.54
N MET A 132 -23.59 -11.14 -13.64
CA MET A 132 -22.31 -10.43 -13.42
C MET A 132 -21.19 -11.41 -13.07
N ARG A 133 -21.40 -12.32 -12.10
CA ARG A 133 -20.40 -13.32 -11.72
C ARG A 133 -20.07 -14.31 -12.84
N LEU A 134 -21.07 -14.73 -13.63
CA LEU A 134 -20.85 -15.60 -14.79
C LEU A 134 -20.11 -14.89 -15.92
N ALA A 135 -20.37 -13.61 -16.13
CA ALA A 135 -19.63 -12.79 -17.08
C ALA A 135 -18.17 -12.62 -16.62
N GLU A 136 -17.95 -12.27 -15.35
CA GLU A 136 -16.63 -12.18 -14.74
C GLU A 136 -15.83 -13.49 -14.87
N GLN A 137 -16.44 -14.65 -14.59
CA GLN A 137 -15.75 -15.94 -14.76
C GLN A 137 -15.39 -16.26 -16.22
N LYS A 138 -16.21 -15.82 -17.19
CA LYS A 138 -15.90 -15.98 -18.62
C LYS A 138 -14.89 -14.97 -19.13
N MET A 139 -14.73 -13.83 -18.45
CA MET A 139 -13.86 -12.73 -18.86
C MET A 139 -12.38 -12.99 -18.60
N PHE A 140 -12.05 -13.81 -17.60
CA PHE A 140 -10.68 -14.05 -17.18
C PHE A 140 -10.28 -15.51 -17.46
N PRO A 141 -9.77 -15.85 -18.66
CA PRO A 141 -9.30 -17.20 -18.93
C PRO A 141 -8.17 -17.55 -17.95
N PRO A 142 -8.06 -18.83 -17.51
CA PRO A 142 -7.03 -19.24 -16.55
C PRO A 142 -5.61 -18.84 -16.94
N ALA A 143 -5.27 -18.87 -18.23
CA ALA A 143 -3.96 -18.43 -18.73
C ALA A 143 -3.66 -16.95 -18.46
N ALA A 144 -4.68 -16.09 -18.53
CA ALA A 144 -4.52 -14.67 -18.24
C ALA A 144 -4.27 -14.47 -16.74
N ILE A 145 -5.05 -15.13 -15.88
CA ILE A 145 -4.84 -15.11 -14.41
C ILE A 145 -3.43 -15.61 -14.07
N ALA A 146 -2.99 -16.72 -14.66
CA ALA A 146 -1.63 -17.24 -14.47
C ALA A 146 -0.56 -16.22 -14.88
N THR A 147 -0.77 -15.47 -15.96
CA THR A 147 0.14 -14.40 -16.41
C THR A 147 0.19 -13.24 -15.41
N LEU A 148 -0.97 -12.84 -14.85
CA LEU A 148 -1.04 -11.78 -13.83
C LEU A 148 -0.26 -12.14 -12.57
N GLN A 149 -0.51 -13.34 -12.05
CA GLN A 149 0.11 -13.81 -10.81
C GLN A 149 1.61 -14.10 -11.04
N GLY A 150 1.94 -14.73 -12.18
CA GLY A 150 3.32 -14.98 -12.60
C GLY A 150 4.16 -13.71 -12.74
N SER A 151 3.58 -12.62 -13.25
CA SER A 151 4.30 -11.35 -13.38
C SER A 151 4.73 -10.77 -12.03
N LEU A 152 3.90 -10.91 -10.98
CA LEU A 152 4.30 -10.49 -9.64
C LEU A 152 5.38 -11.39 -9.05
N ARG A 153 5.21 -12.72 -9.17
CA ARG A 153 6.22 -13.70 -8.78
C ARG A 153 7.58 -13.34 -9.40
N ASP A 154 7.62 -13.03 -10.69
CA ASP A 154 8.86 -12.70 -11.41
C ASP A 154 9.53 -11.45 -10.86
N GLN A 155 8.77 -10.43 -10.46
CA GLN A 155 9.33 -9.24 -9.82
C GLN A 155 9.90 -9.54 -8.43
N ILE A 156 9.28 -10.44 -7.66
CA ILE A 156 9.83 -10.88 -6.36
C ILE A 156 11.10 -11.69 -6.57
N VAL A 157 11.11 -12.63 -7.52
CA VAL A 157 12.30 -13.43 -7.89
C VAL A 157 13.44 -12.52 -8.37
N SER A 158 13.14 -11.54 -9.20
CA SER A 158 14.10 -10.54 -9.69
C SER A 158 14.72 -9.75 -8.53
N ALA A 159 13.89 -9.23 -7.63
CA ALA A 159 14.36 -8.51 -6.44
C ALA A 159 15.22 -9.40 -5.53
N ALA A 160 14.83 -10.67 -5.33
CA ALA A 160 15.56 -11.61 -4.50
C ALA A 160 16.91 -12.01 -5.11
N THR A 161 16.94 -12.25 -6.43
CA THR A 161 18.16 -12.66 -7.15
C THR A 161 19.17 -11.53 -7.24
N ALA A 162 18.71 -10.28 -7.47
CA ALA A 162 19.57 -9.09 -7.48
C ALA A 162 20.32 -8.89 -6.16
N GLU A 163 19.81 -9.48 -5.08
CA GLU A 163 20.30 -9.36 -3.71
C GLU A 163 20.95 -10.66 -3.21
N GLY A 164 21.19 -11.62 -4.12
CA GLY A 164 21.92 -12.86 -3.84
C GLY A 164 21.15 -13.88 -3.01
N ALA A 165 19.83 -13.79 -2.91
CA ALA A 165 19.02 -14.79 -2.23
C ALA A 165 19.09 -16.15 -2.96
N ARG A 166 19.11 -17.25 -2.19
CA ARG A 166 19.08 -18.61 -2.73
C ARG A 166 17.65 -19.00 -3.10
N ILE A 167 17.27 -18.71 -4.33
CA ILE A 167 15.96 -19.05 -4.88
C ILE A 167 16.08 -20.31 -5.76
N VAL A 168 15.27 -21.32 -5.48
CA VAL A 168 15.14 -22.51 -6.33
C VAL A 168 14.01 -22.28 -7.33
N SER A 169 14.32 -22.51 -8.61
CA SER A 169 13.32 -22.46 -9.68
C SER A 169 12.54 -23.77 -9.70
N ILE A 170 11.21 -23.67 -9.65
CA ILE A 170 10.28 -24.78 -9.78
C ILE A 170 9.59 -24.64 -11.13
N SER A 171 9.34 -25.77 -11.82
CA SER A 171 8.66 -25.73 -13.11
C SER A 171 7.28 -25.07 -12.96
N PRO A 172 6.81 -24.29 -13.94
CA PRO A 172 5.49 -23.66 -13.88
C PRO A 172 4.36 -24.65 -13.60
N GLU A 173 4.42 -25.85 -14.19
CA GLU A 173 3.39 -26.89 -14.07
C GLU A 173 3.39 -27.55 -12.68
N GLN A 174 4.58 -27.74 -12.08
CA GLN A 174 4.68 -28.23 -10.71
C GLN A 174 4.23 -27.16 -9.72
N ALA A 175 4.64 -25.90 -9.94
CA ALA A 175 4.24 -24.76 -9.12
C ALA A 175 2.72 -24.56 -9.12
N GLN A 176 2.11 -24.61 -10.30
CA GLN A 176 0.66 -24.45 -10.45
C GLN A 176 -0.12 -25.57 -9.75
N ARG A 177 0.25 -26.85 -9.95
CA ARG A 177 -0.44 -27.97 -9.29
C ARG A 177 -0.36 -27.90 -7.76
N ALA A 178 0.80 -27.51 -7.23
CA ALA A 178 0.97 -27.31 -5.80
C ALA A 178 0.11 -26.15 -5.27
N ALA A 179 0.05 -25.03 -6.00
CA ALA A 179 -0.78 -23.88 -5.63
C ALA A 179 -2.29 -24.19 -5.70
N GLU A 180 -2.75 -24.97 -6.69
CA GLU A 180 -4.15 -25.41 -6.80
C GLU A 180 -4.60 -26.29 -5.63
N THR A 181 -3.70 -27.12 -5.11
CA THR A 181 -3.98 -27.99 -3.95
C THR A 181 -3.64 -27.33 -2.61
N GLY A 182 -2.88 -26.23 -2.64
CA GLY A 182 -2.28 -25.62 -1.48
C GLY A 182 -1.25 -26.51 -0.78
N ASP A 183 -0.71 -27.55 -1.45
CA ASP A 183 0.23 -28.52 -0.88
C ASP A 183 1.61 -28.46 -1.56
N TYR A 184 2.58 -27.94 -0.81
CA TYR A 184 3.93 -27.67 -1.26
C TYR A 184 4.96 -28.72 -0.84
N ARG A 185 4.53 -29.82 -0.20
CA ARG A 185 5.46 -30.85 0.32
C ARG A 185 6.34 -31.47 -0.75
N SER A 186 5.82 -31.60 -1.98
CA SER A 186 6.58 -32.13 -3.12
C SER A 186 7.83 -31.31 -3.47
N PHE A 187 7.90 -30.02 -3.09
CA PHE A 187 9.08 -29.20 -3.37
C PHE A 187 10.26 -29.55 -2.46
N GLY A 188 10.01 -30.22 -1.33
CA GLY A 188 11.07 -30.74 -0.45
C GLY A 188 11.99 -31.73 -1.18
N GLU A 189 11.47 -32.49 -2.15
CA GLU A 189 12.26 -33.39 -3.01
C GLU A 189 13.25 -32.62 -3.91
N SER A 190 12.96 -31.35 -4.19
CA SER A 190 13.83 -30.42 -4.93
C SER A 190 14.72 -29.58 -4.00
N GLY A 191 14.78 -29.91 -2.71
CA GLY A 191 15.59 -29.21 -1.71
C GLY A 191 15.03 -27.85 -1.29
N VAL A 192 13.74 -27.59 -1.51
CA VAL A 192 13.07 -26.36 -1.04
C VAL A 192 12.60 -26.56 0.39
N ASP A 193 13.03 -25.68 1.30
CA ASP A 193 12.61 -25.68 2.71
C ASP A 193 11.36 -24.83 2.94
N THR A 194 11.22 -23.75 2.17
CA THR A 194 10.14 -22.76 2.32
C THR A 194 9.62 -22.29 0.97
N VAL A 195 8.31 -22.10 0.87
CA VAL A 195 7.63 -21.48 -0.26
C VAL A 195 7.14 -20.09 0.13
N VAL A 196 7.42 -19.10 -0.72
CA VAL A 196 6.76 -17.79 -0.69
C VAL A 196 5.72 -17.77 -1.80
N GLU A 197 4.46 -17.88 -1.44
CA GLU A 197 3.32 -17.76 -2.36
C GLU A 197 2.87 -16.30 -2.40
N SER A 198 2.72 -15.73 -3.60
CA SER A 198 2.18 -14.39 -3.81
C SER A 198 0.94 -14.42 -4.69
N SER A 199 -0.13 -13.78 -4.22
CA SER A 199 -1.42 -13.72 -4.89
C SER A 199 -1.93 -12.28 -4.94
N ILE A 200 -2.09 -11.72 -6.13
CA ILE A 200 -2.90 -10.51 -6.34
C ILE A 200 -4.33 -10.88 -5.97
N VAL A 201 -4.88 -10.21 -4.97
CA VAL A 201 -6.26 -10.44 -4.50
C VAL A 201 -7.20 -9.36 -5.01
N ARG A 202 -6.71 -8.13 -5.22
CA ARG A 202 -7.47 -7.03 -5.83
C ARG A 202 -6.59 -6.21 -6.75
N VAL A 203 -7.17 -5.71 -7.83
CA VAL A 203 -6.53 -4.74 -8.72
C VAL A 203 -7.58 -3.87 -9.39
N GLY A 204 -7.26 -2.60 -9.59
CA GLY A 204 -8.14 -1.73 -10.36
C GLY A 204 -7.90 -0.27 -10.05
N THR A 205 -8.98 0.52 -10.09
CA THR A 205 -8.97 1.94 -9.74
C THR A 205 -9.87 2.27 -8.57
N GLN A 206 -9.43 3.21 -7.74
CA GLN A 206 -10.19 3.79 -6.64
C GLN A 206 -10.31 5.30 -6.81
N GLY A 207 -11.46 5.85 -6.43
CA GLY A 207 -11.85 7.25 -6.63
C GLY A 207 -13.37 7.35 -6.75
N GLU A 208 -13.94 8.49 -6.34
CA GLU A 208 -15.40 8.67 -6.36
C GLU A 208 -15.87 9.58 -7.49
N GLY A 209 -16.51 9.05 -8.53
CA GLY A 209 -17.13 9.85 -9.60
C GLY A 209 -16.29 9.93 -10.89
N ILE A 210 -16.94 10.37 -11.98
CA ILE A 210 -16.43 10.25 -13.35
C ILE A 210 -15.41 11.35 -13.68
N ASP A 211 -15.65 12.57 -13.20
CA ASP A 211 -14.73 13.71 -13.33
C ASP A 211 -13.78 13.87 -12.14
N LYS A 212 -13.70 12.84 -11.29
CA LYS A 212 -12.78 12.84 -10.16
C LYS A 212 -11.53 12.03 -10.47
N LEU A 213 -10.50 12.30 -9.70
CA LEU A 213 -9.25 11.59 -9.82
C LEU A 213 -9.44 10.12 -9.46
N GLN A 214 -8.89 9.25 -10.29
CA GLN A 214 -8.82 7.82 -10.12
C GLN A 214 -7.37 7.42 -9.83
N GLN A 215 -7.18 6.49 -8.90
CA GLN A 215 -5.89 5.96 -8.51
C GLN A 215 -5.85 4.47 -8.81
N ILE A 216 -4.83 4.01 -9.54
CA ILE A 216 -4.59 2.57 -9.67
C ILE A 216 -4.15 2.02 -8.32
N TYR A 217 -4.67 0.86 -7.96
CA TYR A 217 -4.23 0.11 -6.79
C TYR A 217 -4.06 -1.38 -7.12
N MET A 218 -3.19 -2.05 -6.36
CA MET A 218 -3.05 -3.50 -6.35
C MET A 218 -2.87 -3.97 -4.92
N GLU A 219 -3.68 -4.93 -4.50
CA GLU A 219 -3.57 -5.60 -3.21
C GLU A 219 -3.07 -7.03 -3.45
N VAL A 220 -2.05 -7.41 -2.70
CA VAL A 220 -1.39 -8.70 -2.77
C VAL A 220 -1.48 -9.35 -1.41
N GLN A 221 -1.83 -10.63 -1.37
CA GLN A 221 -1.59 -11.49 -0.22
C GLN A 221 -0.30 -12.27 -0.45
N VAL A 222 0.55 -12.33 0.58
CA VAL A 222 1.78 -13.11 0.58
C VAL A 222 1.73 -14.09 1.74
N ARG A 223 2.03 -15.36 1.44
CA ARG A 223 2.07 -16.44 2.41
C ARG A 223 3.46 -17.07 2.39
N VAL A 224 3.98 -17.39 3.55
CA VAL A 224 5.23 -18.16 3.71
C VAL A 224 4.84 -19.52 4.28
N ILE A 225 5.13 -20.58 3.53
CA ILE A 225 4.75 -21.96 3.86
C ILE A 225 6.01 -22.79 4.01
N ARG A 226 6.11 -23.57 5.10
CA ARG A 226 7.20 -24.54 5.27
C ARG A 226 6.87 -25.81 4.50
N THR A 227 7.81 -26.34 3.72
CA THR A 227 7.54 -27.49 2.84
C THR A 227 7.45 -28.81 3.59
N ASN A 228 8.10 -29.00 4.74
CA ASN A 228 8.12 -30.31 5.41
C ASN A 228 6.75 -30.75 5.98
N ASP A 229 5.93 -29.80 6.44
CA ASP A 229 4.66 -30.00 7.12
C ASP A 229 3.52 -29.20 6.46
N ASN A 230 3.83 -28.43 5.41
CA ASN A 230 2.93 -27.53 4.71
C ASN A 230 2.29 -26.47 5.61
N SER A 231 2.92 -26.13 6.74
CA SER A 231 2.40 -25.12 7.66
C SER A 231 2.66 -23.71 7.16
N GLU A 232 1.61 -22.88 7.20
CA GLU A 232 1.74 -21.44 7.00
C GLU A 232 2.37 -20.81 8.24
N ILE A 233 3.52 -20.17 8.07
CA ILE A 233 4.27 -19.54 9.15
C ILE A 233 4.23 -18.01 9.10
N PHE A 234 3.70 -17.45 8.01
CA PHE A 234 3.48 -16.00 7.87
C PHE A 234 2.43 -15.73 6.79
N THR A 235 1.56 -14.75 7.04
CA THR A 235 0.64 -14.21 6.03
C THR A 235 0.50 -12.71 6.20
N ARG A 236 0.55 -11.98 5.08
CA ARG A 236 0.39 -10.52 5.09
C ARG A 236 -0.16 -9.98 3.79
N HIS A 237 -0.85 -8.84 3.89
CA HIS A 237 -1.30 -8.07 2.74
C HIS A 237 -0.37 -6.89 2.47
N TYR A 238 -0.14 -6.63 1.20
CA TYR A 238 0.62 -5.47 0.72
C TYR A 238 -0.18 -4.74 -0.35
N THR A 239 -0.08 -3.42 -0.35
CA THR A 239 -0.84 -2.55 -1.24
C THR A 239 0.08 -1.60 -1.99
N TYR A 240 -0.10 -1.59 -3.31
CA TYR A 240 0.42 -0.55 -4.18
C TYR A 240 -0.64 0.49 -4.46
N LEU A 241 -0.23 1.75 -4.37
CA LEU A 241 -1.02 2.91 -4.79
C LEU A 241 -0.24 3.68 -5.86
N GLY A 242 -0.84 3.79 -7.04
CA GLY A 242 -0.31 4.54 -8.17
C GLY A 242 -0.55 6.05 -8.05
N LYS A 243 -0.28 6.76 -9.15
CA LYS A 243 -0.62 8.19 -9.28
C LYS A 243 -2.13 8.40 -9.25
N GLN A 244 -2.64 9.53 -8.77
CA GLN A 244 -4.02 9.93 -9.02
C GLN A 244 -4.11 10.78 -10.29
N LEU A 245 -4.92 10.34 -11.26
CA LEU A 245 -5.13 11.03 -12.54
C LEU A 245 -6.61 11.12 -12.86
N LEU A 246 -6.99 12.08 -13.71
CA LEU A 246 -8.34 12.09 -14.27
C LEU A 246 -8.56 10.83 -15.12
N LEU A 247 -9.82 10.39 -15.21
CA LEU A 247 -10.17 9.22 -16.02
C LEU A 247 -9.66 9.34 -17.47
N SER A 248 -9.82 10.51 -18.09
CA SER A 248 -9.33 10.79 -19.44
C SER A 248 -7.82 10.58 -19.58
N GLN A 249 -7.02 10.89 -18.56
CA GLN A 249 -5.57 10.71 -18.60
C GLN A 249 -5.16 9.24 -18.51
N TRP A 250 -5.95 8.40 -17.85
CA TRP A 250 -5.73 6.95 -17.83
C TRP A 250 -6.06 6.28 -19.17
N THR A 251 -7.02 6.84 -19.91
CA THR A 251 -7.49 6.30 -21.19
C THR A 251 -6.75 6.87 -22.40
N ASN A 252 -6.09 8.03 -22.25
CA ASN A 252 -5.31 8.68 -23.31
C ASN A 252 -4.19 7.77 -23.84
N ASN A 253 -3.80 8.00 -25.11
CA ASN A 253 -2.71 7.29 -25.78
C ASN A 253 -2.82 5.77 -25.64
N ARG A 254 -4.02 5.21 -25.89
CA ARG A 254 -4.26 3.76 -25.79
C ARG A 254 -3.97 3.20 -24.39
N ALA A 255 -4.15 4.02 -23.37
CA ALA A 255 -3.90 3.71 -21.97
C ALA A 255 -2.46 3.31 -21.64
N GLU A 256 -1.49 3.83 -22.38
CA GLU A 256 -0.06 3.73 -22.08
C GLU A 256 0.23 4.04 -20.60
N GLN A 257 -0.39 5.09 -20.05
CA GLN A 257 -0.22 5.49 -18.65
C GLN A 257 -0.74 4.42 -17.67
N THR A 258 -1.82 3.72 -18.01
CA THR A 258 -2.39 2.63 -17.21
C THR A 258 -1.44 1.44 -17.20
N VAL A 259 -0.98 0.98 -18.38
CA VAL A 259 -0.02 -0.12 -18.52
C VAL A 259 1.27 0.21 -17.76
N HIS A 260 1.82 1.41 -17.96
CA HIS A 260 3.02 1.85 -17.28
C HIS A 260 2.85 1.86 -15.75
N SER A 261 1.74 2.41 -15.24
CA SER A 261 1.49 2.47 -13.81
C SER A 261 1.31 1.10 -13.16
N LEU A 262 0.70 0.14 -13.88
CA LEU A 262 0.58 -1.25 -13.44
C LEU A 262 1.96 -1.93 -13.40
N ALA A 263 2.77 -1.78 -14.46
CA ALA A 263 4.13 -2.34 -14.50
C ALA A 263 5.01 -1.78 -13.37
N VAL A 264 4.96 -0.47 -13.12
CA VAL A 264 5.61 0.17 -11.97
C VAL A 264 5.11 -0.43 -10.66
N GLY A 265 3.81 -0.71 -10.54
CA GLY A 265 3.24 -1.33 -9.35
C GLY A 265 3.74 -2.75 -9.13
N TYR A 266 3.81 -3.58 -10.17
CA TYR A 266 4.38 -4.93 -10.10
C TYR A 266 5.81 -4.91 -9.58
N LYS A 267 6.65 -4.05 -10.18
CA LYS A 267 8.05 -3.87 -9.77
C LYS A 267 8.18 -3.39 -8.33
N ARG A 268 7.38 -2.40 -7.93
CA ARG A 268 7.39 -1.85 -6.56
C ARG A 268 6.90 -2.85 -5.54
N LEU A 269 5.85 -3.61 -5.83
CA LEU A 269 5.36 -4.69 -4.96
C LEU A 269 6.40 -5.79 -4.84
N GLY A 270 7.01 -6.23 -5.94
CA GLY A 270 8.05 -7.27 -5.89
C GLY A 270 9.21 -6.90 -4.97
N ALA A 271 9.76 -5.70 -5.13
CA ALA A 271 10.82 -5.19 -4.27
C ALA A 271 10.37 -5.01 -2.80
N HIS A 272 9.17 -4.47 -2.59
CA HIS A 272 8.63 -4.24 -1.25
C HIS A 272 8.35 -5.55 -0.50
N ILE A 273 7.76 -6.54 -1.17
CA ILE A 273 7.51 -7.88 -0.63
C ILE A 273 8.84 -8.54 -0.27
N TYR A 274 9.84 -8.48 -1.16
CA TYR A 274 11.15 -9.03 -0.87
C TYR A 274 11.79 -8.40 0.38
N ASP A 275 11.82 -7.06 0.46
CA ASP A 275 12.34 -6.35 1.64
C ASP A 275 11.59 -6.76 2.92
N HIS A 276 10.27 -6.91 2.88
CA HIS A 276 9.50 -7.21 4.08
C HIS A 276 9.56 -8.68 4.51
N VAL A 277 9.52 -9.61 3.55
CA VAL A 277 9.53 -11.03 3.83
C VAL A 277 10.93 -11.51 4.22
N PHE A 278 11.99 -10.98 3.61
CA PHE A 278 13.34 -11.52 3.79
C PHE A 278 14.24 -10.64 4.67
N LYS A 279 13.99 -9.32 4.73
CA LYS A 279 14.93 -8.36 5.34
C LYS A 279 14.35 -7.59 6.52
N LEU A 280 13.04 -7.59 6.73
CA LEU A 280 12.42 -6.77 7.78
C LEU A 280 12.98 -7.11 9.15
N TYR A 281 13.38 -6.07 9.86
CA TYR A 281 13.91 -6.12 11.20
C TYR A 281 13.12 -5.12 12.05
N PRO A 282 12.24 -5.61 12.96
CA PRO A 282 11.48 -4.73 13.81
C PRO A 282 12.40 -3.92 14.73
N PHE A 283 12.14 -2.61 14.87
CA PHE A 283 12.85 -1.82 15.88
C PHE A 283 12.82 -2.49 17.27
N PRO A 284 13.97 -2.62 17.97
CA PRO A 284 14.03 -3.19 19.31
C PRO A 284 13.15 -2.41 20.31
N ASP A 285 13.20 -1.08 20.27
CA ASP A 285 12.27 -0.25 21.04
C ASP A 285 11.01 0.08 20.22
N ARG A 286 9.90 -0.58 20.56
CA ARG A 286 8.59 -0.39 19.92
C ARG A 286 7.81 0.82 20.42
N LYS A 287 8.25 1.43 21.51
CA LYS A 287 7.52 2.54 22.11
C LYS A 287 7.54 3.74 21.17
N SER A 288 6.45 4.48 21.13
CA SER A 288 6.51 5.81 20.56
C SER A 288 7.48 6.66 21.37
N HIS A 289 8.21 7.51 20.68
CA HIS A 289 9.10 8.49 21.29
C HIS A 289 8.93 9.83 20.60
N ARG A 290 9.38 10.89 21.28
CA ARG A 290 9.39 12.24 20.71
C ARG A 290 10.83 12.64 20.51
N ALA A 291 11.19 13.07 19.30
CA ALA A 291 12.47 13.77 19.15
C ALA A 291 12.39 15.12 19.87
N LYS A 292 13.55 15.62 20.31
CA LYS A 292 13.66 16.90 21.02
C LYS A 292 13.00 18.02 20.21
N GLY A 293 12.01 18.67 20.79
CA GLY A 293 11.25 19.75 20.14
C GLY A 293 10.09 19.30 19.25
N GLN A 294 9.73 18.02 19.25
CA GLN A 294 8.54 17.50 18.56
C GLN A 294 7.38 17.29 19.51
N ALA A 295 6.19 17.65 19.02
CA ALA A 295 4.95 17.44 19.74
C ALA A 295 4.29 16.08 19.47
N TRP A 296 4.86 15.28 18.58
CA TRP A 296 4.27 14.06 18.09
C TRP A 296 5.04 12.84 18.51
N ASP A 297 4.27 11.81 18.80
CA ASP A 297 4.75 10.46 18.93
C ASP A 297 5.23 9.97 17.56
N VAL A 298 6.46 9.46 17.54
CA VAL A 298 7.07 8.89 16.35
C VAL A 298 7.32 7.41 16.61
N PHE A 299 7.09 6.63 15.57
CA PHE A 299 7.43 5.23 15.49
C PHE A 299 8.56 5.08 14.47
N GLY A 300 9.68 4.50 14.89
CA GLY A 300 10.89 4.34 14.06
C GLY A 300 11.87 5.51 14.16
N LEU A 301 12.34 6.03 13.03
CA LEU A 301 13.34 7.12 12.98
C LEU A 301 12.63 8.47 13.00
N ALA A 302 12.88 9.25 14.05
CA ALA A 302 12.24 10.55 14.18
C ALA A 302 12.79 11.59 13.19
N PRO A 303 11.96 12.44 12.59
CA PRO A 303 12.46 13.51 11.75
C PRO A 303 13.21 14.53 12.61
N ILE A 304 14.21 15.20 12.06
CA ILE A 304 14.93 16.31 12.69
C ILE A 304 14.66 17.58 11.88
N ARG A 305 14.64 17.46 10.54
CA ARG A 305 14.25 18.53 9.62
C ARG A 305 13.34 17.99 8.50
N PRO A 306 12.25 18.70 8.16
CA PRO A 306 11.73 19.87 8.88
C PRO A 306 11.22 19.51 10.28
N VAL A 307 11.33 20.45 11.22
CA VAL A 307 10.75 20.29 12.56
C VAL A 307 9.22 20.23 12.42
N LEU A 308 8.62 19.16 12.94
CA LEU A 308 7.18 19.01 13.00
C LEU A 308 6.62 19.98 14.04
N LYS A 309 5.75 20.89 13.62
CA LYS A 309 5.05 21.81 14.53
C LYS A 309 3.82 21.14 15.13
N GLU A 310 3.40 21.65 16.28
CA GLU A 310 2.07 21.32 16.82
C GLU A 310 1.01 21.66 15.78
N PRO A 311 0.03 20.76 15.58
CA PRO A 311 -1.06 21.05 14.67
C PRO A 311 -1.83 22.21 15.31
N LYS A 312 -2.19 23.21 14.53
CA LYS A 312 -3.30 24.06 14.96
C LYS A 312 -4.56 23.22 14.75
N VAL A 313 -5.02 22.55 15.81
CA VAL A 313 -6.30 21.83 15.79
C VAL A 313 -7.37 22.89 15.57
N ASN A 314 -7.78 23.08 14.32
CA ASN A 314 -8.94 23.87 14.02
C ASN A 314 -10.15 22.96 14.21
N PHE A 315 -10.89 23.17 15.30
CA PHE A 315 -11.98 22.32 15.76
C PHE A 315 -13.06 22.06 14.69
N PHE A 316 -13.16 22.96 13.70
CA PHE A 316 -14.12 22.87 12.59
C PHE A 316 -13.59 22.15 11.35
N SER A 317 -12.28 21.99 11.20
CA SER A 317 -11.70 21.17 10.12
C SER A 317 -11.28 19.82 10.66
N ARG A 318 -11.91 18.75 10.16
CA ARG A 318 -11.43 17.36 10.39
C ARG A 318 -10.00 17.10 9.90
N GLU A 319 -9.39 18.05 9.19
CA GLU A 319 -7.96 18.02 8.89
C GLU A 319 -7.16 18.38 10.16
N VAL A 320 -6.75 17.35 10.91
CA VAL A 320 -5.59 17.47 11.81
C VAL A 320 -4.36 17.57 10.92
N ALA A 321 -4.13 18.76 10.38
CA ALA A 321 -3.03 19.00 9.49
C ALA A 321 -1.73 19.03 10.30
N LEU A 322 -0.98 17.94 10.26
CA LEU A 322 0.40 17.81 10.74
C LEU A 322 1.36 18.67 9.89
N LEU A 323 1.06 19.95 9.67
CA LEU A 323 1.84 20.79 8.77
C LEU A 323 3.22 21.03 9.39
N GLY A 324 4.23 20.33 8.87
CA GLY A 324 5.63 20.72 9.02
C GLY A 324 5.87 22.12 8.45
N ASN A 325 7.04 22.68 8.76
CA ASN A 325 7.43 24.01 8.29
C ASN A 325 7.28 24.17 6.77
N VAL A 326 7.01 25.42 6.35
CA VAL A 326 7.09 25.79 4.94
C VAL A 326 8.57 25.81 4.53
N VAL A 327 8.96 24.89 3.65
CA VAL A 327 10.35 24.67 3.23
C VAL A 327 10.56 25.12 1.79
N GLY A 328 11.83 25.32 1.41
CA GLY A 328 12.18 25.55 0.00
C GLY A 328 11.72 24.38 -0.89
N ARG A 329 11.72 24.61 -2.21
CA ARG A 329 11.30 23.63 -3.21
C ARG A 329 12.24 22.42 -3.31
N GLU A 330 13.46 22.57 -2.83
CA GLU A 330 14.44 21.50 -2.66
C GLU A 330 14.76 21.43 -1.15
N PRO A 331 13.94 20.75 -0.33
CA PRO A 331 14.16 20.74 1.10
C PRO A 331 15.34 19.83 1.49
N ILE A 332 16.06 20.23 2.55
CA ILE A 332 16.94 19.33 3.29
C ILE A 332 16.09 18.57 4.30
N LEU A 333 15.99 17.26 4.11
CA LEU A 333 15.38 16.34 5.07
C LEU A 333 16.47 15.78 5.97
N GLN A 334 16.20 15.69 7.27
CA GLN A 334 17.11 15.10 8.25
C GLN A 334 16.31 14.27 9.22
N TRP A 335 16.87 13.15 9.68
CA TRP A 335 16.21 12.22 10.59
C TRP A 335 17.18 11.66 11.62
N GLN A 336 16.64 10.98 12.62
CA GLN A 336 17.37 10.31 13.68
C GLN A 336 18.18 9.14 13.10
N ARG A 337 19.42 9.00 13.57
CA ARG A 337 20.29 7.88 13.20
C ARG A 337 19.75 6.56 13.76
N PHE A 338 20.00 5.49 13.01
CA PHE A 338 19.86 4.10 13.47
C PHE A 338 21.26 3.49 13.76
N PRO A 339 21.42 2.67 14.81
CA PRO A 339 20.45 2.44 15.90
C PRO A 339 20.18 3.70 16.73
N ARG A 340 19.00 3.76 17.36
CA ARG A 340 18.66 4.82 18.32
C ARG A 340 19.25 4.49 19.69
N GLU A 341 19.40 5.50 20.54
CA GLU A 341 19.83 5.29 21.93
C GLU A 341 18.92 4.30 22.67
N THR A 342 17.61 4.38 22.44
CA THR A 342 16.66 3.45 23.07
C THR A 342 16.73 2.04 22.49
N ASP A 343 17.15 1.88 21.23
CA ASP A 343 17.43 0.55 20.66
C ASP A 343 18.64 -0.09 21.33
N PHE A 344 19.71 0.69 21.57
CA PHE A 344 20.87 0.22 22.34
C PHE A 344 20.50 -0.17 23.77
N GLN A 345 19.62 0.58 24.43
CA GLN A 345 19.15 0.25 25.78
C GLN A 345 18.32 -1.05 25.81
N LYS A 346 17.62 -1.37 24.72
CA LYS A 346 16.80 -2.59 24.61
C LYS A 346 17.61 -3.82 24.23
N SER A 347 18.54 -3.68 23.29
CA SER A 347 19.32 -4.78 22.72
C SER A 347 20.78 -4.36 22.49
N PRO A 348 21.57 -4.11 23.56
CA PRO A 348 22.90 -3.50 23.44
C PRO A 348 23.88 -4.36 22.63
N GLU A 349 23.90 -5.68 22.88
CA GLU A 349 24.79 -6.60 22.18
C GLU A 349 24.50 -6.66 20.68
N GLU A 350 23.22 -6.66 20.30
CA GLU A 350 22.80 -6.75 18.91
C GLU A 350 23.03 -5.43 18.17
N MET A 351 22.65 -4.31 18.78
CA MET A 351 22.88 -2.98 18.20
C MET A 351 24.39 -2.66 18.09
N GLY A 352 25.22 -3.25 18.95
CA GLY A 352 26.68 -3.18 18.85
C GLY A 352 27.27 -3.89 17.63
N ARG A 353 26.55 -4.83 17.02
CA ARG A 353 26.97 -5.56 15.80
C ARG A 353 26.40 -4.97 14.50
N VAL A 354 25.48 -4.01 14.61
CA VAL A 354 24.92 -3.33 13.45
C VAL A 354 26.01 -2.54 12.72
N SER A 355 26.11 -2.75 11.41
CA SER A 355 27.11 -2.09 10.56
C SER A 355 26.49 -1.68 9.22
N ASN A 356 27.28 -1.00 8.37
CA ASN A 356 26.89 -0.54 7.03
C ASN A 356 25.51 0.14 6.98
N VAL A 357 25.21 1.01 7.95
CA VAL A 357 23.90 1.69 8.01
C VAL A 357 23.77 2.68 6.85
N ARG A 358 22.67 2.55 6.11
CA ARG A 358 22.19 3.37 5.01
C ARG A 358 20.70 3.66 5.22
N TYR A 359 20.10 4.50 4.38
CA TYR A 359 18.71 4.91 4.52
C TYR A 359 17.97 4.91 3.19
N ASP A 360 16.71 4.50 3.22
CA ASP A 360 15.80 4.72 2.10
C ASP A 360 14.84 5.85 2.48
N LEU A 361 14.56 6.72 1.51
CA LEU A 361 13.72 7.90 1.65
C LEU A 361 12.66 7.90 0.56
N MET A 362 11.41 8.19 0.96
CA MET A 362 10.30 8.40 0.05
C MET A 362 9.60 9.73 0.33
N ILE A 363 9.20 10.43 -0.72
CA ILE A 363 8.35 11.62 -0.66
C ILE A 363 7.19 11.43 -1.62
N ALA A 364 5.98 11.64 -1.13
CA ALA A 364 4.77 11.62 -1.90
C ALA A 364 4.04 12.95 -1.82
N LEU A 365 3.49 13.38 -2.96
CA LEU A 365 2.57 14.49 -3.02
C LEU A 365 1.25 14.07 -2.37
N LEU A 366 0.73 14.91 -1.48
CA LEU A 366 -0.60 14.74 -0.89
C LEU A 366 -1.62 15.55 -1.68
N ARG A 367 -2.81 14.98 -1.90
CA ARG A 367 -3.96 15.70 -2.45
C ARG A 367 -5.20 15.28 -1.68
N ASP A 368 -6.02 16.26 -1.33
CA ASP A 368 -7.17 16.08 -0.45
C ASP A 368 -6.75 15.38 0.86
N SER A 369 -7.28 14.18 1.14
CA SER A 369 -7.00 13.37 2.32
C SER A 369 -5.99 12.22 2.08
N GLY A 370 -5.42 12.11 0.88
CA GLY A 370 -4.68 10.92 0.47
C GLY A 370 -3.35 11.20 -0.23
N VAL A 371 -2.64 10.11 -0.48
CA VAL A 371 -1.39 10.10 -1.26
C VAL A 371 -1.75 10.15 -2.73
N ASN A 372 -1.29 11.18 -3.41
CA ASN A 372 -1.49 11.35 -4.85
C ASN A 372 -0.47 10.53 -5.64
N GLU A 373 0.82 10.82 -5.47
CA GLU A 373 1.90 10.11 -6.17
C GLU A 373 3.20 10.17 -5.37
N VAL A 374 4.02 9.11 -5.45
CA VAL A 374 5.41 9.16 -4.98
C VAL A 374 6.22 9.98 -6.00
N VAL A 375 6.60 11.20 -5.60
CA VAL A 375 7.34 12.15 -6.45
C VAL A 375 8.85 12.00 -6.33
N TYR A 376 9.33 11.44 -5.21
CA TYR A 376 10.75 11.28 -4.94
C TYR A 376 11.02 9.99 -4.19
N ARG A 377 12.08 9.28 -4.60
CA ARG A 377 12.58 8.10 -3.91
C ARG A 377 14.10 8.03 -4.06
N ARG A 378 14.78 7.73 -2.97
CA ARG A 378 16.21 7.39 -2.94
C ARG A 378 16.40 6.22 -2.01
N ASP A 379 17.18 5.24 -2.44
CA ASP A 379 17.52 4.06 -1.66
C ASP A 379 19.02 4.09 -1.35
N GLY A 380 19.44 3.57 -0.20
CA GLY A 380 20.86 3.42 0.14
C GLY A 380 21.62 4.73 0.47
N LEU A 381 20.95 5.77 0.95
CA LEU A 381 21.57 7.04 1.36
C LEU A 381 22.56 6.81 2.53
N PRO A 382 23.80 7.35 2.47
CA PRO A 382 24.83 7.07 3.47
C PRO A 382 24.67 7.85 4.78
N GLU A 383 23.97 8.98 4.74
CA GLU A 383 23.86 9.91 5.87
C GLU A 383 22.42 10.06 6.32
N CYS A 384 22.22 10.47 7.59
CA CYS A 384 20.90 10.75 8.14
C CYS A 384 20.35 12.14 7.75
N LYS A 385 20.81 12.67 6.60
CA LYS A 385 20.38 13.93 5.98
C LYS A 385 20.42 13.76 4.47
N HIS A 386 19.51 14.44 3.77
CA HIS A 386 19.45 14.41 2.32
C HIS A 386 18.84 15.67 1.74
N GLN A 387 19.47 16.21 0.70
CA GLN A 387 18.97 17.33 -0.08
C GLN A 387 18.13 16.77 -1.23
N VAL A 388 16.84 17.10 -1.29
CA VAL A 388 16.00 16.65 -2.41
C VAL A 388 16.55 17.22 -3.72
N GLU A 389 16.82 16.33 -4.67
CA GLU A 389 17.52 16.62 -5.95
C GLU A 389 16.59 17.09 -7.08
N ILE A 390 15.28 17.16 -6.81
CA ILE A 390 14.29 17.65 -7.75
C ILE A 390 13.57 18.84 -7.15
N GLU A 391 13.20 19.78 -8.00
CA GLU A 391 12.40 20.93 -7.58
C GLU A 391 10.94 20.51 -7.35
N LEU A 392 10.52 20.46 -6.08
CA LEU A 392 9.12 20.18 -5.73
C LEU A 392 8.22 21.35 -6.15
N LYS A 393 6.96 21.05 -6.45
CA LYS A 393 5.98 22.08 -6.83
C LYS A 393 5.72 22.99 -5.61
N PRO A 394 5.64 24.31 -5.79
CA PRO A 394 5.43 25.26 -4.70
C PRO A 394 4.02 25.13 -4.12
N ASN A 395 3.84 25.54 -2.86
CA ASN A 395 2.55 25.60 -2.18
C ASN A 395 1.76 24.28 -2.06
N LEU A 396 2.41 23.12 -2.21
CA LEU A 396 1.78 21.80 -2.07
C LEU A 396 2.17 21.10 -0.77
N ARG A 397 1.32 20.16 -0.33
CA ARG A 397 1.56 19.31 0.84
C ARG A 397 2.25 18.03 0.41
N TYR A 398 3.25 17.61 1.16
CA TYR A 398 4.01 16.38 0.91
C TYR A 398 4.04 15.52 2.18
N ALA A 399 3.94 14.20 2.00
CA ALA A 399 4.25 13.20 3.00
C ALA A 399 5.63 12.61 2.70
N TRP A 400 6.40 12.30 3.73
CA TRP A 400 7.68 11.62 3.58
C TRP A 400 7.92 10.64 4.72
N THR A 401 8.65 9.58 4.40
CA THR A 401 9.06 8.57 5.38
C THR A 401 10.47 8.10 5.06
N VAL A 402 11.12 7.54 6.07
CA VAL A 402 12.48 7.03 6.02
C VAL A 402 12.55 5.71 6.77
N ARG A 403 13.43 4.82 6.33
CA ARG A 403 13.82 3.62 7.08
C ARG A 403 15.33 3.40 6.97
N ALA A 404 15.89 2.63 7.90
CA ALA A 404 17.29 2.22 7.83
C ALA A 404 17.43 0.91 7.06
N ARG A 405 18.55 0.78 6.34
CA ARG A 405 19.06 -0.45 5.73
C ARG A 405 20.44 -0.69 6.31
N PHE A 406 20.73 -1.89 6.77
CA PHE A 406 21.97 -2.14 7.53
C PHE A 406 22.37 -3.61 7.46
N GLU A 407 23.59 -3.90 7.88
CA GLU A 407 24.09 -5.27 8.05
C GLU A 407 24.05 -5.67 9.52
N LEU A 408 23.51 -6.86 9.77
CA LEU A 408 23.54 -7.51 11.07
C LEU A 408 23.89 -8.98 10.85
N ASP A 409 24.99 -9.42 11.48
CA ASP A 409 25.48 -10.80 11.42
C ASP A 409 25.62 -11.31 9.97
N GLY A 410 26.17 -10.44 9.09
CA GLY A 410 26.41 -10.71 7.66
C GLY A 410 25.16 -10.70 6.79
N ARG A 411 23.99 -10.29 7.31
CA ARG A 411 22.73 -10.22 6.57
C ARG A 411 22.28 -8.78 6.41
N GLN A 412 21.83 -8.44 5.20
CA GLN A 412 21.16 -7.17 4.93
C GLN A 412 19.78 -7.17 5.59
N ARG A 413 19.48 -6.12 6.34
CA ARG A 413 18.22 -5.89 7.06
C ARG A 413 17.65 -4.51 6.73
N VAL A 414 16.34 -4.36 6.88
CA VAL A 414 15.65 -3.07 6.80
C VAL A 414 14.75 -2.88 8.00
N THR A 415 14.69 -1.68 8.56
CA THR A 415 13.69 -1.36 9.57
C THR A 415 12.33 -1.10 8.93
N GLU A 416 11.28 -1.01 9.74
CA GLU A 416 10.01 -0.45 9.30
C GLU A 416 10.15 0.98 8.78
N TRP A 417 9.18 1.39 7.95
CA TRP A 417 9.02 2.80 7.58
C TRP A 417 8.58 3.63 8.78
N SER A 418 9.26 4.77 8.96
CA SER A 418 8.97 5.67 10.08
C SER A 418 7.65 6.41 9.89
N SER A 419 6.89 6.59 10.98
CA SER A 419 5.54 7.17 10.95
C SER A 419 5.21 7.91 12.25
N THR A 420 4.14 8.70 12.25
CA THR A 420 3.53 9.31 13.43
C THR A 420 2.45 8.44 14.08
N HIS A 421 2.17 7.28 13.48
CA HIS A 421 1.16 6.33 13.98
C HIS A 421 1.55 4.90 13.63
N SER A 422 1.30 3.96 14.54
CA SER A 422 1.59 2.52 14.34
C SER A 422 0.86 1.91 13.15
N ALA A 423 -0.34 2.40 12.82
CA ALA A 423 -1.08 2.00 11.62
C ALA A 423 -0.42 2.46 10.30
N GLY A 424 0.61 3.30 10.35
CA GLY A 424 1.37 3.73 9.18
C GLY A 424 2.42 2.72 8.69
N TRP A 425 2.52 1.55 9.31
CA TRP A 425 3.60 0.59 9.05
C TRP A 425 3.33 -0.31 7.84
N ASP A 426 4.31 -0.33 6.93
CA ASP A 426 4.79 -1.46 6.11
C ASP A 426 3.86 -2.19 5.13
N GLU A 427 2.56 -1.93 5.15
CA GLU A 427 1.63 -2.54 4.18
C GLU A 427 1.62 -1.80 2.85
N LEU A 428 1.95 -0.50 2.85
CA LEU A 428 1.93 0.34 1.66
C LEU A 428 3.32 0.53 1.07
N THR A 429 3.40 0.45 -0.26
CA THR A 429 4.63 0.75 -1.05
C THR A 429 4.93 2.26 -1.18
N ALA A 430 4.15 3.10 -0.50
CA ALA A 430 4.21 4.55 -0.56
C ALA A 430 4.05 5.13 0.87
N PRO A 431 4.50 6.39 1.11
CA PRO A 431 4.15 7.12 2.32
C PRO A 431 2.64 7.08 2.56
N THR A 432 2.23 7.15 3.82
CA THR A 432 0.82 7.12 4.23
C THR A 432 0.38 8.47 4.78
N PRO A 433 -0.92 8.70 5.05
CA PRO A 433 -1.35 9.86 5.83
C PRO A 433 -0.71 9.92 7.23
N TYR A 434 -0.16 8.81 7.73
CA TYR A 434 0.57 8.76 9.00
C TYR A 434 2.09 8.98 8.84
N SER A 435 2.58 9.27 7.64
CA SER A 435 3.97 9.68 7.44
C SER A 435 4.20 11.14 7.88
N PHE A 436 5.46 11.59 7.88
CA PHE A 436 5.80 12.97 8.26
C PHE A 436 5.40 13.93 7.15
N TRP A 437 4.85 15.11 7.46
CA TRP A 437 4.40 16.04 6.43
C TRP A 437 5.19 17.35 6.41
N PHE A 438 5.25 17.98 5.25
CA PHE A 438 5.71 19.36 5.08
C PHE A 438 4.96 20.06 3.94
N LYS A 439 5.11 21.38 3.85
CA LYS A 439 4.58 22.19 2.75
C LYS A 439 5.72 22.95 2.08
N THR A 440 5.71 23.07 0.76
CA THR A 440 6.66 23.91 0.02
C THR A 440 6.21 25.37 -0.04
N GLN A 441 7.17 26.31 -0.11
CA GLN A 441 6.92 27.75 -0.30
C GLN A 441 6.40 28.06 -1.71
#